data_AF-A0A6J7BIH6-F1
#
_entry.id   AF-A0A6J7BIH6-F1
#
_cell.length_a   1.000
_cell.length_b   1.000
_cell.length_c   1.000
_cell.angle_alpha   90.00
_cell.angle_beta   90.00
_cell.angle_gamma   90.00
#
_symmetry.space_group_name_H-M   'P 1'
#
loop_
_entity.id
_entity.type
_entity.pdbx_description
1 polymer ?
#
loop_
_entity_poly.entity_id
_entity_poly.type
_entity_poly.pdbx_seq_one_letter_code
_entity_poly.pdbx_strand_id
1 'polypeptide(L)'
;MGSPQRAKSPLPSLKSGELATVAISRMESELSWYSHLSADDRSWVNLVAQRGIANFVEWLEDPRKKKKVSSDVFGSAPQALTRSINLEQTVELVRLTISVVEEFAATLEDARDIQLGVLEYSREIAFATALVYARAAEARGGWDARLEALVVDGALRGEVDASLLSRANALGWQGKTPVSVIVGNRPEDDTSRATEAMRRYAKHAQLDVMAGVVGQRLVAIVGGTHDPMGAARHFANVYAPGPVVSGHIVDSLDQCHFSAQAALSGFDSANAWPGAPRPVSSNDLLPERALSGDDAARELLISKIFKPLVETGGELIETIDALVTYGGIEPASRALFVHANTVRYRMRKITEVSDYSPMEPRELFVLNIALSIGRLGERL
;
A
#
# COMPACT_ATOMS: atom_id res chain seq x y z
N MET A 1 -67.90 -6.01 -4.11
CA MET A 1 -66.46 -6.01 -3.76
C MET A 1 -66.08 -7.44 -3.44
N GLY A 2 -65.51 -8.15 -4.40
CA GLY A 2 -65.12 -9.56 -4.25
C GLY A 2 -63.74 -9.66 -3.62
N SER A 3 -63.64 -10.46 -2.56
CA SER A 3 -62.38 -10.83 -1.91
C SER A 3 -61.38 -11.37 -2.92
N PRO A 4 -60.07 -11.01 -2.87
CA PRO A 4 -59.08 -11.64 -3.73
C PRO A 4 -58.95 -13.10 -3.31
N GLN A 5 -59.31 -14.02 -4.21
CA GLN A 5 -59.03 -15.44 -4.08
C GLN A 5 -57.52 -15.61 -3.87
N ARG A 6 -57.12 -16.22 -2.74
CA ARG A 6 -55.79 -16.76 -2.57
C ARG A 6 -55.55 -17.74 -3.71
N ALA A 7 -54.60 -17.43 -4.60
CA ALA A 7 -54.05 -18.41 -5.52
C ALA A 7 -53.59 -19.62 -4.68
N LYS A 8 -54.07 -20.82 -5.01
CA LYS A 8 -53.61 -22.05 -4.38
C LYS A 8 -52.10 -22.16 -4.63
N SER A 9 -51.33 -22.43 -3.57
CA SER A 9 -49.87 -22.57 -3.65
C SER A 9 -49.54 -23.64 -4.71
N PRO A 10 -48.66 -23.37 -5.69
CA PRO A 10 -48.32 -24.33 -6.75
C PRO A 10 -47.48 -25.53 -6.23
N LEU A 11 -47.12 -25.54 -4.95
CA LEU A 11 -46.27 -26.56 -4.35
C LEU A 11 -46.93 -27.10 -3.07
N PRO A 12 -47.32 -28.38 -3.01
CA PRO A 12 -47.59 -29.01 -1.73
C PRO A 12 -46.28 -29.04 -0.94
N SER A 13 -46.35 -28.66 0.34
CA SER A 13 -45.27 -28.62 1.34
C SER A 13 -44.50 -29.94 1.56
N LEU A 14 -44.79 -30.98 0.77
CA LEU A 14 -44.25 -32.33 0.83
C LEU A 14 -42.97 -32.56 0.01
N LYS A 15 -42.43 -31.59 -0.75
CA LYS A 15 -41.30 -31.82 -1.68
C LYS A 15 -39.94 -31.21 -1.30
N SER A 16 -39.84 -30.38 -0.25
CA SER A 16 -38.53 -29.82 0.17
C SER A 16 -37.57 -30.86 0.74
N GLY A 17 -38.11 -31.85 1.46
CA GLY A 17 -37.32 -32.97 2.02
C GLY A 17 -36.75 -33.92 0.97
N GLU A 18 -37.51 -34.17 -0.11
CA GLU A 18 -37.04 -34.98 -1.25
C GLU A 18 -35.93 -34.28 -2.02
N LEU A 19 -36.11 -32.99 -2.32
CA LEU A 19 -35.08 -32.13 -2.93
C LEU A 19 -33.79 -32.10 -2.10
N ALA A 20 -33.91 -31.96 -0.79
CA ALA A 20 -32.76 -32.00 0.12
C ALA A 20 -32.05 -33.36 0.09
N THR A 21 -32.80 -34.46 0.05
CA THR A 21 -32.24 -35.81 -0.01
C THR A 21 -31.50 -36.04 -1.33
N VAL A 22 -32.06 -35.59 -2.45
CA VAL A 22 -31.41 -35.65 -3.77
C VAL A 22 -30.15 -34.79 -3.80
N ALA A 23 -30.20 -33.57 -3.27
CA ALA A 23 -29.04 -32.69 -3.19
C ALA A 23 -27.91 -33.33 -2.36
N ILE A 24 -28.23 -33.91 -1.20
CA ILE A 24 -27.25 -34.59 -0.35
C ILE A 24 -26.62 -35.80 -1.06
N SER A 25 -27.42 -36.62 -1.71
CA SER A 25 -26.93 -37.76 -2.48
C SER A 25 -25.98 -37.32 -3.60
N ARG A 26 -26.33 -36.26 -4.34
CA ARG A 26 -25.47 -35.72 -5.40
C ARG A 26 -24.21 -35.06 -4.87
N MET A 27 -24.27 -34.36 -3.72
CA MET A 27 -23.08 -33.83 -3.07
C MET A 27 -22.08 -34.95 -2.78
N GLU A 28 -22.55 -36.11 -2.31
CA GLU A 28 -21.69 -37.24 -1.98
C GLU A 28 -21.09 -37.94 -3.21
N SER A 29 -21.80 -37.95 -4.35
CA SER A 29 -21.30 -38.55 -5.59
C SER A 29 -20.50 -37.61 -6.50
N GLU A 30 -20.79 -36.31 -6.50
CA GLU A 30 -20.24 -35.33 -7.46
C GLU A 30 -19.20 -34.39 -6.86
N LEU A 31 -19.26 -34.10 -5.55
CA LEU A 31 -18.32 -33.20 -4.89
C LEU A 31 -17.22 -34.01 -4.18
N SER A 32 -16.07 -34.14 -4.84
CA SER A 32 -14.95 -34.95 -4.34
C SER A 32 -14.47 -34.52 -2.94
N TRP A 33 -14.56 -33.23 -2.60
CA TRP A 33 -14.18 -32.73 -1.29
C TRP A 33 -15.19 -33.04 -0.18
N TYR A 34 -16.47 -33.24 -0.51
CA TYR A 34 -17.52 -33.47 0.48
C TYR A 34 -17.30 -34.79 1.23
N SER A 35 -16.81 -35.82 0.54
CA SER A 35 -16.45 -37.11 1.14
C SER A 35 -15.20 -37.05 2.05
N HIS A 36 -14.40 -35.99 1.98
CA HIS A 36 -13.23 -35.78 2.82
C HIS A 36 -13.52 -34.96 4.07
N LEU A 37 -14.73 -34.39 4.18
CA LEU A 37 -15.15 -33.61 5.35
C LEU A 37 -15.40 -34.50 6.57
N SER A 38 -15.12 -33.94 7.74
CA SER A 38 -15.49 -34.53 9.03
C SER A 38 -17.03 -34.64 9.15
N ALA A 39 -17.52 -35.50 10.03
CA ALA A 39 -18.95 -35.65 10.25
C ALA A 39 -19.62 -34.33 10.67
N ASP A 40 -18.94 -33.54 11.51
CA ASP A 40 -19.41 -32.24 11.96
C ASP A 40 -19.48 -31.22 10.82
N ASP A 41 -18.46 -31.18 9.95
CA ASP A 41 -18.43 -30.29 8.78
C ASP A 41 -19.49 -30.65 7.75
N ARG A 42 -19.70 -31.96 7.48
CA ARG A 42 -20.77 -32.42 6.58
C ARG A 42 -22.15 -32.02 7.09
N SER A 43 -22.38 -32.11 8.40
CA SER A 43 -23.64 -31.68 9.02
C SER A 43 -23.92 -30.20 8.73
N TRP A 44 -22.90 -29.33 8.84
CA TRP A 44 -23.05 -27.91 8.51
C TRP A 44 -23.32 -27.66 7.03
N VAL A 45 -22.61 -28.35 6.14
CA VAL A 45 -22.83 -28.26 4.69
C VAL A 45 -24.26 -28.67 4.32
N ASN A 46 -24.76 -29.76 4.90
CA ASN A 46 -26.12 -30.24 4.68
C ASN A 46 -27.18 -29.24 5.16
N LEU A 47 -26.96 -28.60 6.30
CA LEU A 47 -27.86 -27.58 6.85
C LEU A 47 -27.96 -26.37 5.91
N VAL A 48 -26.84 -25.97 5.30
CA VAL A 48 -26.80 -24.86 4.34
C VAL A 48 -27.51 -25.22 3.04
N ALA A 49 -27.28 -26.41 2.50
CA ALA A 49 -27.99 -26.90 1.31
C ALA A 49 -29.51 -26.96 1.54
N GLN A 50 -29.95 -27.49 2.69
CA GLN A 50 -31.36 -27.53 3.08
C GLN A 50 -31.99 -26.14 3.19
N ARG A 51 -31.28 -25.17 3.78
CA ARG A 51 -31.75 -23.77 3.85
C ARG A 51 -31.83 -23.13 2.47
N GLY A 52 -30.86 -23.39 1.59
CA GLY A 52 -30.89 -22.93 0.21
C GLY A 52 -32.14 -23.42 -0.52
N ILE A 53 -32.45 -24.72 -0.39
CA ILE A 53 -33.67 -25.33 -0.96
C ILE A 53 -34.94 -24.75 -0.33
N ALA A 54 -34.98 -24.56 1.00
CA ALA A 54 -36.13 -23.96 1.67
C ALA A 54 -36.40 -22.53 1.18
N ASN A 55 -35.35 -21.73 1.02
CA ASN A 55 -35.45 -20.37 0.48
C ASN A 55 -35.93 -20.36 -0.98
N PHE A 56 -35.52 -21.34 -1.78
CA PHE A 56 -36.03 -21.51 -3.14
C PHE A 56 -37.54 -21.82 -3.15
N VAL A 57 -37.98 -22.75 -2.30
CA VAL A 57 -39.40 -23.09 -2.17
C VAL A 57 -40.22 -21.86 -1.74
N GLU A 58 -39.75 -21.10 -0.74
CA GLU A 58 -40.42 -19.86 -0.33
C GLU A 58 -40.48 -18.82 -1.48
N TRP A 59 -39.42 -18.75 -2.28
CA TRP A 59 -39.36 -17.82 -3.41
C TRP A 59 -40.38 -18.16 -4.51
N LEU A 60 -40.62 -19.45 -4.78
CA LEU A 60 -41.66 -19.90 -5.71
C LEU A 60 -43.08 -19.56 -5.22
N GLU A 61 -43.31 -19.52 -3.90
CA GLU A 61 -44.63 -19.20 -3.34
C GLU A 61 -45.00 -17.71 -3.46
N ASP A 62 -44.02 -16.81 -3.40
CA ASP A 62 -44.25 -15.37 -3.63
C ASP A 62 -43.04 -14.69 -4.30
N PRO A 63 -43.01 -14.67 -5.65
CA PRO A 63 -41.95 -14.02 -6.42
C PRO A 63 -41.82 -12.50 -6.18
N ARG A 64 -42.74 -11.87 -5.44
CA ARG A 64 -42.69 -10.44 -5.08
C ARG A 64 -41.85 -10.18 -3.83
N LYS A 65 -41.44 -11.21 -3.07
CA LYS A 65 -40.48 -11.10 -1.94
C LYS A 65 -39.01 -10.94 -2.40
N LYS A 66 -38.79 -10.32 -3.57
CA LYS A 66 -37.49 -10.19 -4.28
C LYS A 66 -36.31 -9.65 -3.47
N LYS A 67 -36.55 -8.97 -2.33
CA LYS A 67 -35.52 -8.17 -1.61
C LYS A 67 -34.76 -8.88 -0.48
N LYS A 68 -35.01 -10.17 -0.17
CA LYS A 68 -34.38 -10.86 0.99
C LYS A 68 -33.48 -12.06 0.67
N VAL A 69 -33.45 -12.53 -0.57
CA VAL A 69 -32.78 -13.81 -0.91
C VAL A 69 -31.25 -13.73 -0.78
N SER A 70 -30.61 -12.61 -1.14
CA SER A 70 -29.14 -12.53 -1.18
C SER A 70 -28.48 -12.38 0.21
N SER A 71 -29.17 -11.78 1.20
CA SER A 71 -28.63 -11.62 2.56
C SER A 71 -28.86 -12.86 3.43
N ASP A 72 -29.97 -13.59 3.25
CA ASP A 72 -30.34 -14.67 4.17
C ASP A 72 -29.64 -16.01 3.86
N VAL A 73 -29.31 -16.29 2.59
CA VAL A 73 -28.64 -17.55 2.19
C VAL A 73 -27.19 -17.60 2.69
N PHE A 74 -26.44 -16.50 2.59
CA PHE A 74 -25.02 -16.44 2.97
C PHE A 74 -24.73 -15.65 4.25
N GLY A 75 -25.62 -14.73 4.67
CA GLY A 75 -25.45 -13.94 5.90
C GLY A 75 -25.79 -14.71 7.19
N SER A 76 -26.42 -15.88 7.08
CA SER A 76 -26.76 -16.75 8.21
C SER A 76 -25.95 -18.07 8.24
N ALA A 77 -24.96 -18.21 7.35
CA ALA A 77 -24.03 -19.32 7.37
C ALA A 77 -23.23 -19.28 8.68
N PRO A 78 -23.25 -20.35 9.50
CA PRO A 78 -22.53 -20.39 10.76
C PRO A 78 -21.04 -20.08 10.53
N GLN A 79 -20.41 -19.28 11.41
CA GLN A 79 -18.96 -19.00 11.35
C GLN A 79 -18.09 -20.26 11.36
N ALA A 80 -18.65 -21.41 11.72
CA ALA A 80 -18.02 -22.72 11.60
C ALA A 80 -17.79 -23.10 10.12
N LEU A 81 -18.75 -22.85 9.22
CA LEU A 81 -18.70 -23.25 7.81
C LEU A 81 -17.57 -22.56 7.03
N THR A 82 -17.27 -21.29 7.35
CA THR A 82 -16.15 -20.55 6.75
C THR A 82 -14.78 -21.11 7.12
N ARG A 83 -14.70 -22.04 8.10
CA ARG A 83 -13.48 -22.77 8.45
C ARG A 83 -13.39 -24.15 7.79
N SER A 84 -14.52 -24.69 7.36
CA SER A 84 -14.64 -26.07 6.86
C SER A 84 -14.51 -26.18 5.35
N ILE A 85 -14.97 -25.17 4.60
CA ILE A 85 -14.91 -25.16 3.13
C ILE A 85 -14.39 -23.82 2.61
N ASN A 86 -13.66 -23.88 1.50
CA ASN A 86 -13.14 -22.69 0.82
C ASN A 86 -14.21 -22.07 -0.12
N LEU A 87 -13.89 -20.92 -0.73
CA LEU A 87 -14.83 -20.22 -1.62
C LEU A 87 -15.16 -21.02 -2.89
N GLU A 88 -14.20 -21.75 -3.45
CA GLU A 88 -14.42 -22.59 -4.64
C GLU A 88 -15.44 -23.69 -4.32
N GLN A 89 -15.28 -24.37 -3.19
CA GLN A 89 -16.20 -25.39 -2.69
C GLN A 89 -17.59 -24.81 -2.39
N THR A 90 -17.68 -23.57 -1.88
CA THR A 90 -18.96 -22.87 -1.71
C THR A 90 -19.67 -22.64 -3.04
N VAL A 91 -18.94 -22.29 -4.10
CA VAL A 91 -19.52 -22.10 -5.45
C VAL A 91 -20.01 -23.43 -6.01
N GLU A 92 -19.24 -24.51 -5.86
CA GLU A 92 -19.63 -25.84 -6.31
C GLU A 92 -20.91 -26.33 -5.62
N LEU A 93 -21.03 -26.10 -4.31
CA LEU A 93 -22.22 -26.42 -3.52
C LEU A 93 -23.47 -25.67 -4.03
N VAL A 94 -23.33 -24.37 -4.28
CA VAL A 94 -24.41 -23.53 -4.81
C VAL A 94 -24.82 -23.99 -6.21
N ARG A 95 -23.84 -24.28 -7.08
CA ARG A 95 -24.09 -24.73 -8.46
C ARG A 95 -24.85 -26.06 -8.47
N LEU A 96 -24.45 -27.02 -7.64
CA LEU A 96 -25.13 -28.31 -7.50
C LEU A 96 -26.56 -28.13 -6.99
N THR A 97 -26.75 -27.29 -5.97
CA THR A 97 -28.10 -27.04 -5.41
C THR A 97 -29.03 -26.42 -6.45
N ILE A 98 -28.53 -25.48 -7.27
CA ILE A 98 -29.27 -24.91 -8.40
C ILE A 98 -29.61 -25.99 -9.43
N SER A 99 -28.65 -26.84 -9.82
CA SER A 99 -28.90 -27.90 -10.80
C SER A 99 -29.97 -28.90 -10.33
N VAL A 100 -29.96 -29.29 -9.06
CA VAL A 100 -30.99 -30.16 -8.47
C VAL A 100 -32.37 -29.52 -8.54
N VAL A 101 -32.45 -28.22 -8.26
CA VAL A 101 -33.68 -27.45 -8.30
C VAL A 101 -34.19 -27.29 -9.74
N GLU A 102 -33.31 -27.01 -10.71
CA GLU A 102 -33.63 -26.91 -12.14
C GLU A 102 -34.17 -28.23 -12.71
N GLU A 103 -33.50 -29.34 -12.42
CA GLU A 103 -33.92 -30.67 -12.85
C GLU A 103 -35.27 -31.06 -12.25
N PHE A 104 -35.47 -30.78 -10.96
CA PHE A 104 -36.75 -31.05 -10.31
C PHE A 104 -37.89 -30.20 -10.88
N ALA A 105 -37.66 -28.90 -11.11
CA ALA A 105 -38.65 -28.01 -11.70
C ALA A 105 -39.11 -28.49 -13.09
N ALA A 106 -38.23 -29.14 -13.86
CA ALA A 106 -38.57 -29.71 -15.16
C ALA A 106 -39.54 -30.92 -15.10
N THR A 107 -39.72 -31.52 -13.91
CA THR A 107 -40.62 -32.68 -13.71
C THR A 107 -42.05 -32.31 -13.32
N LEU A 108 -42.35 -31.02 -13.12
CA LEU A 108 -43.65 -30.54 -12.64
C LEU A 108 -44.63 -30.25 -13.78
N GLU A 109 -45.93 -30.44 -13.52
CA GLU A 109 -47.01 -30.31 -14.54
C GLU A 109 -47.19 -28.86 -15.04
N ASP A 110 -46.88 -27.84 -14.21
CA ASP A 110 -46.84 -26.41 -14.56
C ASP A 110 -45.42 -25.92 -14.91
N ALA A 111 -44.69 -26.69 -15.72
CA ALA A 111 -43.25 -26.52 -15.94
C ALA A 111 -42.83 -25.12 -16.41
N ARG A 112 -43.62 -24.41 -17.24
CA ARG A 112 -43.16 -23.17 -17.89
C ARG A 112 -42.99 -21.99 -16.93
N ASP A 113 -43.99 -21.71 -16.11
CA ASP A 113 -43.92 -20.59 -15.16
C ASP A 113 -42.94 -20.90 -14.02
N ILE A 114 -42.86 -22.16 -13.60
CA ILE A 114 -41.90 -22.62 -12.59
C ILE A 114 -40.46 -22.55 -13.13
N GLN A 115 -40.22 -22.97 -14.38
CA GLN A 115 -38.91 -22.86 -15.04
C GLN A 115 -38.46 -21.40 -15.19
N LEU A 116 -39.37 -20.51 -15.59
CA LEU A 116 -39.06 -19.07 -15.65
C LEU A 116 -38.70 -18.54 -14.26
N GLY A 117 -39.42 -18.99 -13.24
CA GLY A 117 -39.11 -18.69 -11.86
C GLY A 117 -37.72 -19.18 -11.45
N VAL A 118 -37.41 -20.44 -11.71
CA VAL A 118 -36.11 -21.03 -11.40
C VAL A 118 -34.98 -20.25 -12.08
N LEU A 119 -35.13 -19.87 -13.36
CA LEU A 119 -34.13 -19.06 -14.06
C LEU A 119 -33.89 -17.70 -13.40
N GLU A 120 -34.95 -17.02 -12.92
CA GLU A 120 -34.79 -15.76 -12.18
C GLU A 120 -34.07 -15.98 -10.83
N TYR A 121 -34.43 -17.03 -10.10
CA TYR A 121 -33.79 -17.39 -8.83
C TYR A 121 -32.33 -17.78 -8.99
N SER A 122 -32.01 -18.65 -9.95
CA SER A 122 -30.64 -19.06 -10.30
C SER A 122 -29.77 -17.85 -10.62
N ARG A 123 -30.31 -16.88 -11.37
CA ARG A 123 -29.61 -15.61 -11.68
C ARG A 123 -29.31 -14.78 -10.43
N GLU A 124 -30.30 -14.60 -9.54
CA GLU A 124 -30.11 -13.84 -8.29
C GLU A 124 -29.09 -14.50 -7.35
N ILE A 125 -29.13 -15.82 -7.21
CA ILE A 125 -28.16 -16.57 -6.41
C ILE A 125 -26.76 -16.51 -7.03
N ALA A 126 -26.63 -16.58 -8.35
CA ALA A 126 -25.36 -16.42 -9.04
C ALA A 126 -24.72 -15.04 -8.78
N PHE A 127 -25.50 -13.95 -8.89
CA PHE A 127 -25.01 -12.61 -8.58
C PHE A 127 -24.67 -12.43 -7.09
N ALA A 128 -25.46 -12.99 -6.18
CA ALA A 128 -25.16 -12.98 -4.75
C ALA A 128 -23.83 -13.69 -4.45
N THR A 129 -23.61 -14.85 -5.08
CA THR A 129 -22.37 -15.63 -4.94
C THR A 129 -21.16 -14.87 -5.51
N ALA A 130 -21.31 -14.22 -6.68
CA ALA A 130 -20.28 -13.37 -7.27
C ALA A 130 -19.92 -12.18 -6.36
N LEU A 131 -20.89 -11.57 -5.69
CA LEU A 131 -20.65 -10.48 -4.73
C LEU A 131 -19.87 -10.94 -3.49
N VAL A 132 -20.14 -12.15 -2.99
CA VAL A 132 -19.35 -12.77 -1.91
C VAL A 132 -17.91 -13.00 -2.36
N TYR A 133 -17.70 -13.47 -3.59
CA TYR A 133 -16.35 -13.64 -4.16
C TYR A 133 -15.62 -12.31 -4.28
N ALA A 134 -16.27 -11.28 -4.82
CA ALA A 134 -15.70 -9.94 -4.94
C ALA A 134 -15.28 -9.38 -3.56
N ARG A 135 -16.15 -9.48 -2.55
CA ARG A 135 -15.83 -9.05 -1.17
C ARG A 135 -14.70 -9.85 -0.53
N ALA A 136 -14.63 -11.15 -0.76
CA ALA A 136 -13.56 -11.99 -0.23
C ALA A 136 -12.21 -11.74 -0.93
N ALA A 137 -12.23 -11.41 -2.23
CA ALA A 137 -11.05 -10.98 -2.97
C ALA A 137 -10.56 -9.59 -2.48
N GLU A 138 -11.49 -8.65 -2.27
CA GLU A 138 -11.19 -7.34 -1.65
C GLU A 138 -10.65 -7.48 -0.23
N ALA A 139 -11.23 -8.36 0.59
CA ALA A 139 -10.80 -8.59 1.96
C ALA A 139 -9.39 -9.18 2.05
N ARG A 140 -8.99 -10.04 1.11
CA ARG A 140 -7.61 -10.54 1.00
C ARG A 140 -6.64 -9.44 0.57
N GLY A 141 -6.96 -8.64 -0.45
CA GLY A 141 -6.14 -7.49 -0.83
C GLY A 141 -6.01 -6.45 0.29
N GLY A 142 -7.07 -6.26 1.07
CA GLY A 142 -7.06 -5.38 2.25
C GLY A 142 -6.30 -5.96 3.46
N TRP A 143 -6.14 -7.28 3.55
CA TRP A 143 -5.32 -7.90 4.59
C TRP A 143 -3.83 -7.75 4.26
N ASP A 144 -3.43 -8.00 3.02
CA ASP A 144 -2.05 -7.80 2.55
C ASP A 144 -1.64 -6.33 2.66
N ALA A 145 -2.50 -5.39 2.25
CA ALA A 145 -2.21 -3.96 2.37
C ALA A 145 -2.07 -3.49 3.83
N ARG A 146 -2.85 -4.06 4.76
CA ARG A 146 -2.71 -3.76 6.19
C ARG A 146 -1.45 -4.38 6.77
N LEU A 147 -1.12 -5.60 6.38
CA LEU A 147 0.10 -6.28 6.80
C LEU A 147 1.34 -5.52 6.30
N GLU A 148 1.33 -5.11 5.04
CA GLU A 148 2.37 -4.29 4.42
C GLU A 148 2.50 -2.93 5.13
N ALA A 149 1.38 -2.26 5.43
CA ALA A 149 1.41 -1.01 6.19
C ALA A 149 2.00 -1.19 7.60
N LEU A 150 1.71 -2.30 8.29
CA LEU A 150 2.31 -2.62 9.59
C LEU A 150 3.81 -2.90 9.51
N VAL A 151 4.25 -3.62 8.46
CA VAL A 151 5.68 -3.89 8.22
C VAL A 151 6.41 -2.58 7.90
N VAL A 152 5.82 -1.72 7.07
CA VAL A 152 6.37 -0.40 6.77
C VAL A 152 6.45 0.44 8.04
N ASP A 153 5.36 0.61 8.80
CA ASP A 153 5.36 1.39 10.05
C ASP A 153 6.42 0.90 11.05
N GLY A 154 6.54 -0.42 11.26
CA GLY A 154 7.59 -0.99 12.12
C GLY A 154 9.01 -0.71 11.59
N ALA A 155 9.24 -0.84 10.28
CA ALA A 155 10.53 -0.55 9.66
C ALA A 155 10.91 0.94 9.77
N LEU A 156 9.94 1.85 9.66
CA LEU A 156 10.18 3.30 9.83
C LEU A 156 10.53 3.67 11.27
N ARG A 157 10.03 2.93 12.26
CA ARG A 157 10.37 3.11 13.68
C ARG A 157 11.68 2.44 14.09
N GLY A 158 12.29 1.64 13.20
CA GLY A 158 13.47 0.83 13.53
C GLY A 158 13.15 -0.39 14.38
N GLU A 159 11.87 -0.77 14.49
CA GLU A 159 11.40 -1.94 15.25
C GLU A 159 11.50 -3.21 14.37
N VAL A 160 12.68 -3.48 13.81
CA VAL A 160 12.90 -4.60 12.90
C VAL A 160 13.34 -5.83 13.69
N ASP A 161 12.38 -6.69 14.02
CA ASP A 161 12.62 -7.99 14.66
C ASP A 161 12.46 -9.17 13.67
N ALA A 162 12.77 -10.38 14.13
CA ALA A 162 12.61 -11.59 13.31
C ALA A 162 11.16 -11.80 12.83
N SER A 163 10.18 -11.32 13.60
CA SER A 163 8.76 -11.40 13.27
C SER A 163 8.41 -10.47 12.09
N LEU A 164 8.92 -9.24 12.09
CA LEU A 164 8.76 -8.26 11.02
C LEU A 164 9.45 -8.73 9.75
N LEU A 165 10.67 -9.26 9.84
CA LEU A 165 11.39 -9.84 8.71
C LEU A 165 10.63 -11.02 8.09
N SER A 166 10.07 -11.90 8.91
CA SER A 166 9.24 -13.01 8.43
C SER A 166 7.99 -12.51 7.68
N ARG A 167 7.34 -11.46 8.17
CA ARG A 167 6.21 -10.81 7.48
C ARG A 167 6.63 -10.13 6.17
N ALA A 168 7.76 -9.41 6.17
CA ALA A 168 8.31 -8.78 4.98
C ALA A 168 8.58 -9.83 3.88
N ASN A 169 9.19 -10.95 4.25
CA ASN A 169 9.46 -12.05 3.32
C ASN A 169 8.17 -12.68 2.77
N ALA A 170 7.13 -12.81 3.61
CA ALA A 170 5.82 -13.28 3.17
C ALA A 170 5.15 -12.34 2.14
N LEU A 171 5.48 -11.05 2.19
CA LEU A 171 5.06 -10.03 1.22
C LEU A 171 5.98 -9.95 -0.02
N GLY A 172 6.97 -10.84 -0.12
CA GLY A 172 7.87 -10.93 -1.28
C GLY A 172 9.13 -10.07 -1.19
N TRP A 173 9.44 -9.49 -0.03
CA TRP A 173 10.74 -8.87 0.22
C TRP A 173 11.84 -9.94 0.19
N GLN A 174 12.90 -9.74 -0.60
CA GLN A 174 13.98 -10.72 -0.77
C GLN A 174 15.25 -10.33 0.00
N GLY A 175 15.26 -9.15 0.63
CA GLY A 175 16.42 -8.65 1.37
C GLY A 175 17.48 -8.03 0.47
N LYS A 176 17.10 -7.50 -0.71
CA LYS A 176 18.08 -6.86 -1.61
C LYS A 176 18.65 -5.58 -1.01
N THR A 177 19.96 -5.48 -1.09
CA THR A 177 20.74 -4.33 -0.62
C THR A 177 21.31 -3.56 -1.81
N PRO A 178 21.50 -2.25 -1.68
CA PRO A 178 21.23 -1.48 -0.48
C PRO A 178 19.75 -1.01 -0.44
N VAL A 179 19.32 -0.42 0.68
CA VAL A 179 17.92 -0.02 0.94
C VAL A 179 17.79 1.51 0.98
N SER A 180 16.67 2.05 0.52
CA SER A 180 16.32 3.48 0.65
C SER A 180 14.82 3.67 0.82
N VAL A 181 14.41 4.80 1.37
CA VAL A 181 13.00 5.14 1.58
C VAL A 181 12.60 6.33 0.72
N ILE A 182 11.41 6.27 0.13
CA ILE A 182 10.82 7.36 -0.65
C ILE A 182 9.49 7.74 0.00
N VAL A 183 9.27 9.03 0.21
CA VAL A 183 8.09 9.58 0.87
C VAL A 183 7.43 10.61 -0.03
N GLY A 184 6.11 10.55 -0.12
CA GLY A 184 5.31 11.57 -0.81
C GLY A 184 3.87 11.60 -0.30
N ASN A 185 3.07 12.54 -0.81
CA ASN A 185 1.65 12.58 -0.49
C ASN A 185 0.95 11.31 -1.01
N ARG A 186 0.06 10.74 -0.19
CA ARG A 186 -0.78 9.62 -0.63
C ARG A 186 -1.83 10.08 -1.64
N PRO A 187 -2.12 9.31 -2.70
CA PRO A 187 -3.32 9.51 -3.52
C PRO A 187 -4.60 9.38 -2.68
N GLU A 188 -5.55 10.29 -2.86
CA GLU A 188 -6.81 10.32 -2.08
C GLU A 188 -7.69 9.11 -2.39
N ASP A 189 -7.84 8.75 -3.67
CA ASP A 189 -8.85 7.80 -4.12
C ASP A 189 -8.32 6.37 -4.39
N ASP A 190 -7.03 6.19 -4.68
CA ASP A 190 -6.53 4.89 -5.18
C ASP A 190 -5.11 4.54 -4.73
N THR A 191 -4.92 4.45 -3.42
CA THR A 191 -3.66 3.99 -2.81
C THR A 191 -3.29 2.55 -3.22
N SER A 192 -4.28 1.66 -3.35
CA SER A 192 -4.04 0.26 -3.72
C SER A 192 -3.44 0.13 -5.12
N ARG A 193 -3.96 0.87 -6.10
CA ARG A 193 -3.37 0.91 -7.45
C ARG A 193 -1.99 1.57 -7.45
N ALA A 194 -1.78 2.57 -6.61
CA ALA A 194 -0.49 3.22 -6.46
C ALA A 194 0.60 2.24 -5.97
N THR A 195 0.35 1.55 -4.86
CA THR A 195 1.28 0.52 -4.35
C THR A 195 1.51 -0.61 -5.36
N GLU A 196 0.46 -1.02 -6.08
CA GLU A 196 0.56 -2.04 -7.12
C GLU A 196 1.41 -1.59 -8.32
N ALA A 197 1.29 -0.33 -8.74
CA ALA A 197 2.14 0.23 -9.80
C ALA A 197 3.62 0.24 -9.39
N MET A 198 3.92 0.58 -8.14
CA MET A 198 5.29 0.52 -7.59
C MET A 198 5.82 -0.92 -7.62
N ARG A 199 5.05 -1.91 -7.16
CA ARG A 199 5.42 -3.34 -7.21
C ARG A 199 5.68 -3.84 -8.62
N ARG A 200 4.83 -3.48 -9.59
CA ARG A 200 5.02 -3.88 -10.99
C ARG A 200 6.30 -3.34 -11.59
N TYR A 201 6.62 -2.08 -11.31
CA TYR A 201 7.89 -1.48 -11.72
C TYR A 201 9.08 -2.18 -11.05
N ALA A 202 9.03 -2.34 -9.72
CA ALA A 202 10.11 -2.97 -8.97
C ALA A 202 10.39 -4.40 -9.47
N LYS A 203 9.35 -5.19 -9.73
CA LYS A 203 9.47 -6.52 -10.31
C LYS A 203 10.19 -6.51 -11.68
N HIS A 204 9.86 -5.56 -12.56
CA HIS A 204 10.55 -5.42 -13.85
C HIS A 204 12.00 -4.96 -13.70
N ALA A 205 12.26 -4.05 -12.77
CA ALA A 205 13.60 -3.54 -12.46
C ALA A 205 14.42 -4.48 -11.56
N GLN A 206 13.87 -5.65 -11.19
CA GLN A 206 14.45 -6.61 -10.24
C GLN A 206 14.80 -6.00 -8.87
N LEU A 207 14.04 -4.99 -8.44
CA LEU A 207 14.14 -4.37 -7.12
C LEU A 207 13.19 -5.04 -6.13
N ASP A 208 13.50 -4.89 -4.85
CA ASP A 208 12.53 -5.14 -3.79
C ASP A 208 11.78 -3.84 -3.50
N VAL A 209 10.46 -3.92 -3.27
CA VAL A 209 9.67 -2.78 -2.83
C VAL A 209 8.59 -3.20 -1.84
N MET A 210 8.41 -2.42 -0.79
CA MET A 210 7.23 -2.46 0.09
C MET A 210 6.68 -1.05 0.20
N ALA A 211 5.37 -0.89 0.08
CA ALA A 211 4.74 0.42 0.12
C ALA A 211 3.54 0.45 1.08
N GLY A 212 3.46 1.48 1.90
CA GLY A 212 2.45 1.62 2.94
C GLY A 212 2.04 3.07 3.17
N VAL A 213 0.85 3.27 3.71
CA VAL A 213 0.37 4.60 4.11
C VAL A 213 0.63 4.83 5.58
N VAL A 214 1.27 5.96 5.89
CA VAL A 214 1.53 6.42 7.26
C VAL A 214 0.98 7.84 7.38
N GLY A 215 -0.15 7.98 8.09
CA GLY A 215 -0.90 9.25 8.15
C GLY A 215 -1.40 9.67 6.76
N GLN A 216 -0.98 10.84 6.29
CA GLN A 216 -1.30 11.36 4.95
C GLN A 216 -0.20 11.09 3.90
N ARG A 217 0.80 10.27 4.26
CA ARG A 217 1.98 10.03 3.43
C ARG A 217 1.93 8.61 2.88
N LEU A 218 2.27 8.45 1.61
CA LEU A 218 2.64 7.17 1.03
C LEU A 218 4.15 7.03 1.19
N VAL A 219 4.58 5.87 1.68
CA VAL A 219 5.99 5.55 1.93
C VAL A 219 6.33 4.29 1.16
N ALA A 220 7.43 4.32 0.41
CA ALA A 220 7.97 3.17 -0.30
C ALA A 220 9.38 2.87 0.21
N ILE A 221 9.60 1.65 0.68
CA ILE A 221 10.92 1.10 1.01
C ILE A 221 11.40 0.35 -0.23
N VAL A 222 12.57 0.68 -0.74
CA VAL A 222 13.14 0.14 -1.98
C VAL A 222 14.48 -0.52 -1.68
N GLY A 223 14.66 -1.77 -2.10
CA GLY A 223 15.90 -2.54 -1.96
C GLY A 223 16.51 -2.91 -3.31
N GLY A 224 17.84 -2.92 -3.39
CA GLY A 224 18.58 -3.40 -4.56
C GLY A 224 18.98 -2.34 -5.58
N THR A 225 19.00 -1.05 -5.21
CA THR A 225 19.44 0.03 -6.11
C THR A 225 20.42 0.99 -5.43
N HIS A 226 21.52 1.29 -6.13
CA HIS A 226 22.44 2.38 -5.78
C HIS A 226 22.02 3.74 -6.37
N ASP A 227 20.97 3.78 -7.19
CA ASP A 227 20.33 5.01 -7.68
C ASP A 227 18.91 5.13 -7.11
N PRO A 228 18.75 5.57 -5.85
CA PRO A 228 17.43 5.74 -5.23
C PRO A 228 16.64 6.86 -5.92
N MET A 229 17.33 7.86 -6.48
CA MET A 229 16.70 8.95 -7.23
C MET A 229 16.11 8.47 -8.57
N GLY A 230 16.73 7.48 -9.20
CA GLY A 230 16.20 6.77 -10.36
C GLY A 230 14.86 6.10 -10.03
N ALA A 231 14.82 5.29 -8.97
CA ALA A 231 13.59 4.67 -8.50
C ALA A 231 12.51 5.72 -8.14
N ALA A 232 12.89 6.78 -7.43
CA ALA A 232 11.98 7.87 -7.08
C ALA A 232 11.40 8.58 -8.31
N ARG A 233 12.19 8.77 -9.39
CA ARG A 233 11.71 9.36 -10.65
C ARG A 233 10.63 8.51 -11.29
N HIS A 234 10.78 7.19 -11.27
CA HIS A 234 9.75 6.28 -11.79
C HIS A 234 8.48 6.26 -10.94
N PHE A 235 8.62 6.42 -9.62
CA PHE A 235 7.47 6.46 -8.70
C PHE A 235 6.81 7.84 -8.60
N ALA A 236 7.43 8.91 -9.08
CA ALA A 236 6.98 10.28 -8.85
C ALA A 236 5.50 10.52 -9.23
N ASN A 237 5.06 9.93 -10.34
CA ASN A 237 3.68 10.05 -10.86
C ASN A 237 2.66 9.22 -10.08
N VAL A 238 3.11 8.31 -9.22
CA VAL A 238 2.26 7.50 -8.36
C VAL A 238 1.83 8.27 -7.12
N TYR A 239 2.69 9.17 -6.63
CA TYR A 239 2.39 10.05 -5.51
C TYR A 239 1.43 11.17 -5.91
N ALA A 240 0.59 11.59 -4.96
CA ALA A 240 -0.25 12.79 -5.13
C ALA A 240 0.61 14.07 -5.31
N PRO A 241 0.02 15.17 -5.80
CA PRO A 241 0.72 16.44 -5.93
C PRO A 241 1.42 16.87 -4.64
N GLY A 242 2.63 17.41 -4.76
CA GLY A 242 3.49 17.79 -3.64
C GLY A 242 4.90 17.21 -3.75
N PRO A 243 5.72 17.36 -2.70
CA PRO A 243 7.09 16.87 -2.70
C PRO A 243 7.14 15.33 -2.73
N VAL A 244 8.13 14.80 -3.44
CA VAL A 244 8.51 13.39 -3.39
C VAL A 244 9.98 13.35 -2.98
N VAL A 245 10.25 12.88 -1.77
CA VAL A 245 11.57 12.95 -1.16
C VAL A 245 12.16 11.56 -1.04
N SER A 246 13.40 11.40 -1.49
CA SER A 246 14.15 10.17 -1.34
C SER A 246 15.19 10.30 -0.21
N GLY A 247 15.14 9.35 0.72
CA GLY A 247 16.15 9.14 1.75
C GLY A 247 17.49 8.70 1.16
N HIS A 248 18.54 8.81 1.97
CA HIS A 248 19.85 8.27 1.62
C HIS A 248 19.83 6.73 1.63
N ILE A 249 20.85 6.13 1.00
CA ILE A 249 21.03 4.68 0.99
C ILE A 249 21.52 4.21 2.37
N VAL A 250 20.99 3.08 2.83
CA VAL A 250 21.44 2.32 4.00
C VAL A 250 21.71 0.86 3.62
N ASP A 251 22.45 0.13 4.44
CA ASP A 251 22.93 -1.20 4.04
C ASP A 251 21.84 -2.28 4.03
N SER A 252 20.80 -2.13 4.83
CA SER A 252 19.83 -3.19 5.10
C SER A 252 18.49 -2.67 5.62
N LEU A 253 17.49 -3.57 5.71
CA LEU A 253 16.14 -3.21 6.13
C LEU A 253 16.07 -2.78 7.61
N ASP A 254 16.91 -3.30 8.50
CA ASP A 254 17.01 -2.88 9.90
C ASP A 254 17.49 -1.43 10.06
N GLN A 255 18.33 -0.96 9.14
CA GLN A 255 18.80 0.43 9.10
C GLN A 255 17.84 1.37 8.34
N CYS A 256 16.76 0.84 7.77
CA CYS A 256 15.79 1.58 6.95
C CYS A 256 15.24 2.85 7.65
N HIS A 257 15.15 2.82 8.98
CA HIS A 257 14.66 3.94 9.78
C HIS A 257 15.53 5.21 9.64
N PHE A 258 16.84 5.10 9.42
CA PHE A 258 17.70 6.27 9.17
C PHE A 258 17.37 6.94 7.83
N SER A 259 17.19 6.14 6.77
CA SER A 259 16.75 6.61 5.45
C SER A 259 15.35 7.23 5.54
N ALA A 260 14.44 6.59 6.27
CA ALA A 260 13.08 7.05 6.52
C ALA A 260 13.03 8.40 7.22
N GLN A 261 13.76 8.55 8.33
CA GLN A 261 13.81 9.80 9.09
C GLN A 261 14.29 10.96 8.22
N ALA A 262 15.35 10.76 7.43
CA ALA A 262 15.83 11.76 6.49
C ALA A 262 14.78 12.13 5.42
N ALA A 263 14.10 11.12 4.85
CA ALA A 263 13.05 11.34 3.84
C ALA A 263 11.81 12.05 4.42
N LEU A 264 11.37 11.66 5.63
CA LEU A 264 10.21 12.24 6.32
C LEU A 264 10.49 13.70 6.74
N SER A 265 11.66 13.94 7.35
CA SER A 265 12.12 15.28 7.69
C SER A 265 12.26 16.18 6.46
N GLY A 266 12.83 15.64 5.38
CA GLY A 266 12.90 16.34 4.09
C GLY A 266 11.52 16.63 3.52
N PHE A 267 10.58 15.68 3.57
CA PHE A 267 9.20 15.86 3.12
C PHE A 267 8.49 16.98 3.89
N ASP A 268 8.65 17.03 5.21
CA ASP A 268 8.05 18.03 6.08
C ASP A 268 8.64 19.44 5.91
N SER A 269 9.88 19.52 5.42
CA SER A 269 10.63 20.77 5.26
C SER A 269 10.72 21.23 3.80
N ALA A 270 10.27 20.43 2.83
CA ALA A 270 10.45 20.69 1.41
C ALA A 270 9.78 22.00 0.93
N ASN A 271 8.73 22.44 1.61
CA ASN A 271 8.04 23.70 1.31
C ASN A 271 8.94 24.95 1.49
N ALA A 272 10.00 24.86 2.29
CA ALA A 272 10.98 25.93 2.47
C ALA A 272 11.91 26.11 1.24
N TRP A 273 11.89 25.16 0.29
CA TRP A 273 12.51 25.33 -1.04
C TRP A 273 11.46 25.15 -2.15
N PRO A 274 10.72 26.21 -2.52
CA PRO A 274 9.64 26.12 -3.52
C PRO A 274 10.09 25.61 -4.90
N GLY A 275 11.38 25.80 -5.24
CA GLY A 275 11.98 25.34 -6.50
C GLY A 275 12.63 23.95 -6.42
N ALA A 276 12.40 23.18 -5.35
CA ALA A 276 12.96 21.85 -5.21
C ALA A 276 12.51 20.93 -6.37
N PRO A 277 13.40 20.08 -6.91
CA PRO A 277 13.03 19.14 -7.95
C PRO A 277 12.02 18.11 -7.43
N ARG A 278 11.30 17.47 -8.35
CA ARG A 278 10.40 16.35 -8.02
C ARG A 278 10.80 15.12 -8.84
N PRO A 279 11.38 14.08 -8.22
CA PRO A 279 11.75 13.94 -6.79
C PRO A 279 12.98 14.79 -6.37
N VAL A 280 13.21 14.91 -5.07
CA VAL A 280 14.38 15.56 -4.44
C VAL A 280 15.05 14.65 -3.42
N SER A 281 16.39 14.75 -3.28
CA SER A 281 17.11 14.03 -2.24
C SER A 281 16.92 14.70 -0.88
N SER A 282 16.78 13.90 0.17
CA SER A 282 16.84 14.38 1.56
C SER A 282 18.18 15.06 1.89
N ASN A 283 19.26 14.72 1.19
CA ASN A 283 20.57 15.37 1.33
C ASN A 283 20.65 16.73 0.61
N ASP A 284 19.76 17.00 -0.36
CA ASP A 284 19.68 18.31 -1.00
C ASP A 284 18.87 19.30 -0.15
N LEU A 285 18.16 18.79 0.86
CA LEU A 285 17.30 19.53 1.80
C LEU A 285 17.94 19.71 3.18
N LEU A 286 19.26 19.53 3.32
CA LEU A 286 19.94 19.64 4.62
C LEU A 286 19.67 20.97 5.34
N PRO A 287 19.72 22.14 4.69
CA PRO A 287 19.41 23.39 5.36
C PRO A 287 17.98 23.45 5.90
N GLU A 288 17.00 23.08 5.09
CA GLU A 288 15.57 23.13 5.46
C GLU A 288 15.28 22.16 6.60
N ARG A 289 15.83 20.94 6.53
CA ARG A 289 15.75 19.94 7.60
C ARG A 289 16.38 20.45 8.89
N ALA A 290 17.58 21.02 8.82
CA ALA A 290 18.27 21.54 10.00
C ALA A 290 17.51 22.70 10.68
N LEU A 291 16.90 23.58 9.86
CA LEU A 291 16.07 24.70 10.31
C LEU A 291 14.74 24.23 10.91
N SER A 292 14.17 23.12 10.43
CA SER A 292 12.95 22.52 11.01
C SER A 292 13.22 21.69 12.28
N GLY A 293 14.48 21.52 12.68
CA GLY A 293 14.87 20.87 13.93
C GLY A 293 15.43 19.45 13.78
N ASP A 294 15.78 19.03 12.57
CA ASP A 294 16.45 17.74 12.33
C ASP A 294 17.92 17.79 12.77
N ASP A 295 18.21 17.20 13.93
CA ASP A 295 19.57 17.14 14.48
C ASP A 295 20.52 16.29 13.62
N ALA A 296 20.04 15.27 12.90
CA ALA A 296 20.88 14.49 12.00
C ALA A 296 21.30 15.34 10.78
N ALA A 297 20.42 16.19 10.26
CA ALA A 297 20.78 17.15 9.22
C ALA A 297 21.81 18.19 9.72
N ARG A 298 21.67 18.66 10.96
CA ARG A 298 22.65 19.55 11.61
C ARG A 298 24.02 18.89 11.73
N GLU A 299 24.08 17.66 12.22
CA GLU A 299 25.34 16.92 12.34
C GLU A 299 25.97 16.65 10.96
N LEU A 300 25.18 16.37 9.93
CA LEU A 300 25.70 16.22 8.56
C LEU A 300 26.30 17.52 8.02
N LEU A 301 25.65 18.67 8.22
CA LEU A 301 26.20 19.97 7.84
C LEU A 301 27.51 20.28 8.61
N ILE A 302 27.57 19.92 9.89
CA ILE A 302 28.78 20.13 10.71
C ILE A 302 29.91 19.22 10.24
N SER A 303 29.66 17.92 10.18
CA SER A 303 30.68 16.88 9.94
C SER A 303 31.20 16.87 8.51
N LYS A 304 30.35 17.16 7.50
CA LYS A 304 30.74 17.11 6.09
C LYS A 304 31.21 18.43 5.52
N ILE A 305 30.81 19.56 6.10
CA ILE A 305 31.10 20.88 5.53
C ILE A 305 31.92 21.71 6.53
N PHE A 306 31.38 21.97 7.70
CA PHE A 306 31.99 22.91 8.63
C PHE A 306 33.36 22.44 9.14
N LYS A 307 33.44 21.23 9.72
CA LYS A 307 34.70 20.68 10.27
C LYS A 307 35.80 20.59 9.20
N PRO A 308 35.58 20.01 8.01
CA PRO A 308 36.59 19.97 6.96
C PRO A 308 37.10 21.35 6.52
N LEU A 309 36.21 22.36 6.49
CA LEU A 309 36.60 23.74 6.16
C LEU A 309 37.46 24.37 7.26
N VAL A 310 37.13 24.15 8.53
CA VAL A 310 37.93 24.62 9.67
C VAL A 310 39.31 23.98 9.66
N GLU A 311 39.40 22.67 9.42
CA GLU A 311 40.67 21.92 9.37
C GLU A 311 41.57 22.36 8.20
N THR A 312 40.97 22.75 7.06
CA THR A 312 41.73 23.22 5.89
C THR A 312 42.26 24.65 6.07
N GLY A 313 41.51 25.51 6.77
CA GLY A 313 41.96 26.86 7.16
C GLY A 313 40.90 27.96 6.99
N GLY A 314 41.00 29.00 7.84
CA GLY A 314 40.02 30.08 7.95
C GLY A 314 39.79 30.90 6.67
N GLU A 315 40.76 30.96 5.76
CA GLU A 315 40.64 31.71 4.51
C GLU A 315 39.49 31.24 3.59
N LEU A 316 39.15 29.94 3.64
CA LEU A 316 38.03 29.39 2.87
C LEU A 316 36.70 29.85 3.46
N ILE A 317 36.60 29.84 4.79
CA ILE A 317 35.43 30.33 5.54
C ILE A 317 35.22 31.83 5.28
N GLU A 318 36.27 32.64 5.37
CA GLU A 318 36.23 34.08 5.04
C GLU A 318 35.76 34.32 3.61
N THR A 319 36.14 33.44 2.68
CA THR A 319 35.71 33.54 1.28
C THR A 319 34.22 33.27 1.12
N ILE A 320 33.67 32.28 1.83
CA ILE A 320 32.23 32.01 1.85
C ILE A 320 31.47 33.20 2.46
N ASP A 321 31.91 33.71 3.62
CA ASP A 321 31.28 34.86 4.28
C ASP A 321 31.26 36.09 3.35
N ALA A 322 32.37 36.37 2.65
CA ALA A 322 32.46 37.48 1.71
C ALA A 322 31.53 37.29 0.49
N LEU A 323 31.43 36.08 -0.05
CA LEU A 323 30.52 35.78 -1.17
C LEU A 323 29.06 35.99 -0.77
N VAL A 324 28.66 35.54 0.43
CA VAL A 324 27.31 35.71 0.98
C VAL A 324 27.02 37.19 1.26
N THR A 325 27.97 37.92 1.84
CA THR A 325 27.78 39.32 2.27
C THR A 325 27.74 40.29 1.09
N TYR A 326 28.63 40.12 0.11
CA TYR A 326 28.84 41.12 -0.94
C TYR A 326 28.28 40.72 -2.31
N GLY A 327 27.80 39.49 -2.48
CA GLY A 327 27.06 39.07 -3.67
C GLY A 327 27.91 39.01 -4.94
N GLY A 328 28.97 38.19 -4.94
CA GLY A 328 29.75 37.87 -6.14
C GLY A 328 31.26 37.96 -5.96
N ILE A 329 31.99 37.50 -6.98
CA ILE A 329 33.46 37.36 -6.93
C ILE A 329 34.18 38.71 -6.85
N GLU A 330 33.78 39.70 -7.66
CA GLU A 330 34.46 41.00 -7.70
C GLU A 330 34.22 41.86 -6.44
N PRO A 331 33.00 41.89 -5.85
CA PRO A 331 32.82 42.49 -4.53
C PRO A 331 33.58 41.77 -3.41
N ALA A 332 33.55 40.43 -3.40
CA ALA A 332 34.26 39.64 -2.39
C ALA A 332 35.79 39.80 -2.48
N SER A 333 36.36 39.87 -3.69
CA SER A 333 37.79 40.06 -3.91
C SER A 333 38.28 41.40 -3.34
N ARG A 334 37.51 42.48 -3.56
CA ARG A 334 37.77 43.81 -2.98
C ARG A 334 37.69 43.80 -1.46
N ALA A 335 36.68 43.14 -0.88
CA ALA A 335 36.51 43.07 0.57
C ALA A 335 37.63 42.28 1.27
N LEU A 336 38.14 41.23 0.62
CA LEU A 336 39.22 40.40 1.13
C LEU A 336 40.62 40.91 0.77
N PHE A 337 40.74 42.01 0.02
CA PHE A 337 42.00 42.55 -0.50
C PHE A 337 42.84 41.51 -1.29
N VAL A 338 42.17 40.66 -2.06
CA VAL A 338 42.81 39.65 -2.92
C VAL A 338 42.40 39.83 -4.38
N HIS A 339 43.14 39.20 -5.30
CA HIS A 339 42.74 39.17 -6.70
C HIS A 339 41.54 38.25 -6.92
N ALA A 340 40.67 38.55 -7.90
CA ALA A 340 39.50 37.72 -8.24
C ALA A 340 39.86 36.24 -8.55
N ASN A 341 41.06 35.99 -9.09
CA ASN A 341 41.55 34.63 -9.33
C ASN A 341 41.82 33.85 -8.04
N THR A 342 42.23 34.53 -6.97
CA THR A 342 42.40 33.91 -5.64
C THR A 342 41.06 33.47 -5.08
N VAL A 343 40.02 34.30 -5.23
CA VAL A 343 38.64 33.92 -4.85
C VAL A 343 38.19 32.70 -5.64
N ARG A 344 38.36 32.68 -6.97
CA ARG A 344 38.02 31.52 -7.80
C ARG A 344 38.78 30.25 -7.41
N TYR A 345 40.05 30.39 -7.05
CA TYR A 345 40.86 29.27 -6.55
C TYR A 345 40.32 28.74 -5.23
N ARG A 346 40.04 29.62 -4.25
CA ARG A 346 39.44 29.23 -2.97
C ARG A 346 38.05 28.62 -3.14
N MET A 347 37.23 29.12 -4.06
CA MET A 347 35.93 28.51 -4.40
C MET A 347 36.07 27.07 -4.90
N ARG A 348 37.02 26.80 -5.80
CA ARG A 348 37.33 25.42 -6.22
C ARG A 348 37.78 24.56 -5.05
N LYS A 349 38.63 25.11 -4.16
CA LYS A 349 39.09 24.39 -2.98
C LYS A 349 37.96 24.08 -2.00
N ILE A 350 37.00 24.98 -1.83
CA ILE A 350 35.78 24.74 -1.03
C ILE A 350 35.01 23.56 -1.63
N THR A 351 34.80 23.53 -2.95
CA THR A 351 34.13 22.40 -3.62
C THR A 351 34.87 21.08 -3.42
N GLU A 352 36.21 21.07 -3.53
CA GLU A 352 37.03 19.87 -3.28
C GLU A 352 36.93 19.35 -1.84
N VAL A 353 36.70 20.23 -0.86
CA VAL A 353 36.71 19.89 0.56
C VAL A 353 35.32 19.50 1.07
N SER A 354 34.27 20.15 0.57
CA SER A 354 32.91 19.97 1.10
C SER A 354 31.94 19.31 0.12
N ASP A 355 32.33 19.05 -1.12
CA ASP A 355 31.45 18.64 -2.23
C ASP A 355 30.36 19.67 -2.62
N TYR A 356 30.49 20.92 -2.16
CA TYR A 356 29.54 22.01 -2.47
C TYR A 356 30.25 23.20 -3.12
N SER A 357 29.70 23.70 -4.21
CA SER A 357 30.19 24.80 -5.03
C SER A 357 29.62 26.15 -4.60
N PRO A 358 30.46 27.09 -4.15
CA PRO A 358 30.04 28.47 -3.89
C PRO A 358 29.61 29.23 -5.17
N MET A 359 29.78 28.64 -6.37
CA MET A 359 29.31 29.25 -7.62
C MET A 359 27.80 29.07 -7.81
N GLU A 360 27.24 28.00 -7.27
CA GLU A 360 25.81 27.72 -7.36
C GLU A 360 25.08 28.37 -6.19
N PRO A 361 24.08 29.25 -6.43
CA PRO A 361 23.39 29.95 -5.35
C PRO A 361 22.77 29.02 -4.31
N ARG A 362 22.28 27.85 -4.74
CA ARG A 362 21.71 26.83 -3.86
C ARG A 362 22.76 26.25 -2.92
N GLU A 363 23.94 25.92 -3.45
CA GLU A 363 25.02 25.30 -2.67
C GLU A 363 25.74 26.34 -1.79
N LEU A 364 25.84 27.59 -2.24
CA LEU A 364 26.29 28.70 -1.39
C LEU A 364 25.38 28.90 -0.17
N PHE A 365 24.07 28.73 -0.34
CA PHE A 365 23.12 28.74 0.79
C PHE A 365 23.36 27.57 1.74
N VAL A 366 23.61 26.35 1.24
CA VAL A 366 23.96 25.19 2.08
C VAL A 366 25.23 25.46 2.88
N LEU A 367 26.28 25.96 2.23
CA LEU A 367 27.55 26.34 2.87
C LEU A 367 27.33 27.38 3.99
N ASN A 368 26.57 28.45 3.70
CA ASN A 368 26.29 29.50 4.68
C ASN A 368 25.56 28.97 5.93
N ILE A 369 24.57 28.10 5.73
CA ILE A 369 23.82 27.49 6.84
C ILE A 369 24.71 26.53 7.64
N ALA A 370 25.58 25.75 6.97
CA ALA A 370 26.55 24.90 7.65
C ALA A 370 27.52 25.71 8.53
N LEU A 371 28.06 26.82 8.02
CA LEU A 371 28.90 27.73 8.80
C LEU A 371 28.17 28.31 10.00
N SER A 372 26.92 28.75 9.80
CA SER A 372 26.10 29.32 10.87
C SER A 372 25.82 28.31 11.98
N ILE A 373 25.43 27.08 11.62
CA ILE A 373 25.15 26.00 12.58
C ILE A 373 26.45 25.56 13.28
N GLY A 374 27.55 25.39 12.54
CA GLY A 374 28.85 25.03 13.10
C GLY A 374 29.31 26.02 14.18
N ARG A 375 29.25 27.33 13.88
CA ARG A 375 29.57 28.40 14.84
C ARG A 375 28.67 28.41 16.08
N LEU A 376 27.40 28.02 15.94
CA LEU A 376 26.49 27.89 17.08
C LEU A 376 26.83 26.68 17.96
N GLY A 377 27.25 25.57 17.35
CA GLY A 377 27.72 24.37 18.05
C GLY A 377 29.10 24.54 18.69
N GLU A 378 29.97 25.37 18.10
CA GLU A 378 31.30 25.73 18.60
C GLU A 378 31.30 26.78 19.72
N ARG A 379 30.15 27.11 20.34
CA ARG A 379 30.15 28.04 21.48
C ARG A 379 31.21 27.62 22.52
N LEU A 380 32.26 28.45 22.58
CA LEU A 380 33.39 28.52 23.51
C LEU A 380 33.01 28.24 24.96
#